data_AF-H1S2L9-F1
#
_entry.id   AF-H1S2L9-F1
#
_cell.length_a   1.000
_cell.length_b   1.000
_cell.length_c   1.000
_cell.angle_alpha   90.00
_cell.angle_beta   90.00
_cell.angle_gamma   90.00
#
_symmetry.space_group_name_H-M   'P 1'
#
loop_
_entity.id
_entity.type
_entity.pdbx_description
1 polymer ?
#
loop_
_entity_poly.entity_id
_entity_poly.type
_entity_poly.pdbx_seq_one_letter_code
_entity_poly.pdbx_strand_id
1 'polypeptide(L)' 'MNTKDVDAIVLSACVQMPSLPAVAKVEAMTGKPVITAAIATTYALLKQLDLEPIVPGAGALLSGAY' A
#
# COMPACT_ATOMS: atom_id res chain seq x y z
N MET A 1 16.51 7.46 7.23
CA MET A 1 16.04 6.83 5.98
C MET A 1 15.87 7.94 4.95
N ASN A 2 16.47 7.86 3.77
CA ASN A 2 16.26 8.84 2.70
C ASN A 2 15.28 8.27 1.68
N THR A 3 14.08 8.84 1.59
CA THR A 3 13.01 8.41 0.67
C THR A 3 12.55 9.55 -0.25
N LYS A 4 13.34 10.63 -0.37
CA LYS A 4 12.90 11.82 -1.11
C LYS A 4 12.72 11.55 -2.61
N ASP A 5 13.61 10.74 -3.18
CA ASP A 5 13.70 10.53 -4.63
C ASP A 5 13.02 9.24 -5.13
N VAL A 6 12.24 8.56 -4.26
CA VAL A 6 11.47 7.37 -4.66
C VAL A 6 10.02 7.73 -4.97
N ASP A 7 9.39 6.97 -5.86
CA ASP A 7 7.98 7.16 -6.22
C ASP A 7 7.03 6.51 -5.20
N ALA A 8 7.44 5.38 -4.62
CA ALA A 8 6.68 4.64 -3.62
C ALA A 8 7.60 3.86 -2.69
N ILE A 9 7.06 3.38 -1.57
CA ILE A 9 7.77 2.59 -0.58
C ILE A 9 7.11 1.22 -0.45
N VAL A 10 7.89 0.14 -0.62
CA VAL A 10 7.47 -1.21 -0.23
C VAL A 10 7.82 -1.43 1.23
N LEU A 11 6.86 -1.26 2.13
CA LEU A 11 7.09 -1.34 3.58
C LEU A 11 7.28 -2.78 4.07
N SER A 12 6.66 -3.75 3.40
CA SER A 12 6.91 -5.17 3.61
C SER A 12 6.82 -5.92 2.29
N ALA A 13 7.89 -6.62 1.92
CA ALA A 13 7.96 -7.43 0.70
C ALA A 13 7.51 -8.89 0.92
N CYS A 14 7.17 -9.27 2.15
CA CYS A 14 6.67 -10.59 2.49
C CYS A 14 5.32 -10.47 3.22
N VAL A 15 4.53 -11.55 3.26
CA VAL A 15 3.18 -11.54 3.82
C VAL A 15 3.13 -11.87 5.32
N GLN A 16 4.11 -12.62 5.85
CA GLN A 16 4.12 -12.99 7.27
C GLN A 16 4.39 -11.81 8.23
N MET A 17 5.08 -10.75 7.78
CA MET A 17 5.38 -9.59 8.61
C MET A 17 4.15 -8.65 8.68
N PRO A 18 3.51 -8.47 9.85
CA PRO A 18 2.37 -7.58 9.98
C PRO A 18 2.81 -6.13 9.73
N SER A 19 2.24 -5.51 8.70
CA SER A 19 2.64 -4.18 8.24
C SER A 19 1.48 -3.21 8.05
N LEU A 20 0.24 -3.70 7.89
CA LEU A 20 -0.94 -2.88 7.65
C LEU A 20 -1.12 -1.72 8.67
N PRO A 21 -0.98 -1.92 10.00
CA PRO A 21 -1.15 -0.83 10.96
C PRO A 21 -0.12 0.30 10.83
N ALA A 22 1.03 0.03 10.20
CA ALA A 22 2.11 1.00 10.04
C ALA A 22 2.01 1.81 8.73
N VAL A 23 1.21 1.36 7.75
CA VAL A 23 1.14 1.96 6.41
C VAL A 23 0.79 3.44 6.47
N ALA A 24 -0.34 3.80 7.09
CA ALA A 24 -0.78 5.20 7.19
C ALA A 24 0.24 6.10 7.92
N LYS A 25 0.90 5.57 8.95
CA LYS A 25 1.95 6.28 9.68
C LYS A 25 3.15 6.57 8.77
N VAL A 26 3.58 5.58 7.98
CA VAL A 26 4.72 5.74 7.07
C VAL A 26 4.37 6.66 5.91
N GLU A 27 3.16 6.60 5.36
CA GLU A 27 2.67 7.55 4.34
C GLU A 27 2.73 8.98 4.89
N ALA A 28 2.19 9.22 6.09
CA ALA A 28 2.22 10.54 6.73
C ALA A 28 3.64 11.04 7.01
N MET A 29 4.56 10.14 7.41
CA MET A 29 5.95 10.51 7.70
C MET A 29 6.78 10.82 6.44
N THR A 30 6.48 10.16 5.31
CA THR A 30 7.32 10.22 4.11
C THR A 30 6.72 11.05 2.99
N GLY A 31 5.40 11.28 3.02
CA GLY A 31 4.67 11.90 1.91
C GLY A 31 4.66 11.06 0.64
N LYS A 32 5.03 9.77 0.72
CA LYS A 32 5.08 8.84 -0.41
C LYS A 32 3.99 7.79 -0.27
N PRO A 33 3.39 7.30 -1.38
CA PRO A 33 2.57 6.10 -1.39
C PRO A 33 3.32 4.91 -0.76
N VAL A 34 2.65 4.17 0.12
CA VAL A 34 3.22 2.98 0.76
C VAL A 34 2.41 1.75 0.38
N ILE A 35 3.12 0.71 -0.05
CA ILE A 35 2.52 -0.59 -0.38
C ILE A 35 3.17 -1.71 0.43
N THR A 36 2.50 -2.84 0.49
CA THR A 36 3.01 -4.10 1.06
C THR A 36 2.63 -5.25 0.12
N ALA A 37 3.29 -6.40 0.27
CA ALA A 37 2.93 -7.60 -0.48
C ALA A 37 1.44 -7.96 -0.32
N ALA A 38 0.89 -7.84 0.89
CA ALA A 38 -0.53 -8.10 1.17
C ALA A 38 -1.45 -7.10 0.43
N ILE A 39 -1.17 -5.78 0.54
CA ILE A 39 -1.96 -4.73 -0.11
C ILE A 39 -1.92 -4.87 -1.64
N ALA A 40 -0.74 -5.10 -2.22
CA ALA A 40 -0.58 -5.30 -3.66
C ALA A 40 -1.34 -6.56 -4.15
N THR A 41 -1.33 -7.63 -3.36
CA THR A 41 -2.09 -8.85 -3.67
C THR A 41 -3.59 -8.57 -3.64
N THR A 42 -4.09 -7.86 -2.64
CA THR A 42 -5.52 -7.46 -2.57
C THR A 42 -5.92 -6.59 -3.75
N TYR A 43 -5.10 -5.60 -4.13
CA TYR A 43 -5.35 -4.77 -5.31
C TYR A 43 -5.46 -5.61 -6.59
N ALA A 44 -4.50 -6.51 -6.81
CA ALA A 44 -4.50 -7.40 -7.98
C ALA A 44 -5.74 -8.30 -7.99
N LEU A 45 -6.12 -8.88 -6.86
CA LEU A 45 -7.32 -9.72 -6.74
C LEU A 45 -8.60 -8.94 -7.08
N LEU A 46 -8.77 -7.73 -6.55
CA LEU A 46 -9.94 -6.90 -6.84
C LEU A 46 -10.01 -6.56 -8.34
N LYS A 47 -8.89 -6.16 -8.96
CA LYS A 47 -8.83 -5.91 -10.41
C LYS A 47 -9.15 -7.17 -11.23
N GLN A 48 -8.65 -8.35 -10.82
CA GLN A 48 -8.94 -9.62 -11.52
C GLN A 48 -10.41 -10.05 -11.42
N LEU A 49 -11.11 -9.63 -10.36
CA LEU A 49 -12.52 -9.90 -10.14
C LEU A 49 -13.44 -8.80 -10.71
N ASP A 50 -12.89 -7.83 -11.43
CA ASP A 50 -13.62 -6.65 -11.94
C ASP A 50 -14.32 -5.83 -10.83
N LEU A 51 -13.66 -5.73 -9.67
CA LEU A 51 -14.10 -4.95 -8.53
C LEU A 51 -13.27 -3.67 -8.36
N GLU A 52 -13.91 -2.60 -7.89
CA GLU A 52 -13.20 -1.37 -7.56
C GLU A 52 -12.22 -1.60 -6.39
N PRO A 53 -10.93 -1.22 -6.53
CA PRO A 53 -9.91 -1.44 -5.52
C PRO A 53 -9.97 -0.38 -4.41
N ILE A 54 -11.09 -0.33 -3.69
CA ILE A 54 -11.36 0.64 -2.61
C ILE A 54 -11.46 -0.12 -1.29
N VAL A 55 -10.43 0.03 -0.44
CA VAL A 55 -10.38 -0.56 0.90
C VAL A 55 -9.94 0.52 1.90
N PRO A 56 -10.87 1.05 2.72
CA PRO A 56 -10.55 2.10 3.69
C PRO A 56 -9.43 1.70 4.64
N GLY A 57 -8.46 2.59 4.84
CA GLY A 57 -7.35 2.37 5.78
C GLY A 57 -6.23 1.45 5.28
N ALA A 58 -6.26 1.02 4.02
CA ALA A 58 -5.28 0.09 3.46
C ALA A 58 -4.19 0.73 2.56
N GLY A 59 -3.92 2.02 2.77
CA GLY A 59 -2.89 2.78 2.05
C GLY A 59 -3.34 3.30 0.68
N ALA A 60 -2.48 4.08 0.04
CA ALA A 60 -2.80 4.80 -1.18
C ALA A 60 -3.25 3.89 -2.34
N LEU A 61 -2.64 2.71 -2.50
CA LEU A 61 -2.96 1.81 -3.63
C LEU A 61 -4.43 1.34 -3.62
N LEU A 62 -5.04 1.21 -2.45
CA LEU A 62 -6.44 0.79 -2.28
C LEU A 62 -7.39 1.98 -1.99
N SER A 63 -7.00 3.19 -2.40
CA SER A 63 -7.82 4.41 -2.21
C SER A 63 -8.87 4.64 -3.30
N GLY A 64 -8.81 3.90 -4.41
CA GLY A 64 -9.57 4.18 -5.64
C GLY A 64 -8.90 5.17 -6.60
N ALA A 65 -7.71 5.68 -6.28
CA ALA A 65 -6.96 6.58 -7.16
C ALA A 65 -6.24 5.87 -8.34
N TYR A 66 -6.29 4.53 -8.43
CA TYR A 66 -5.54 3.69 -9.38
C TYR A 66 -6.36 2.55 -9.99
#